data_AF-A0A968Y035-F1
#
_entry.id   AF-A0A968Y035-F1
#
_cell.length_a   1.000
_cell.length_b   1.000
_cell.length_c   1.000
_cell.angle_alpha   90.00
_cell.angle_beta   90.00
_cell.angle_gamma   90.00
#
_symmetry.space_group_name_H-M   'P 1'
#
loop_
_entity.id
_entity.type
_entity.pdbx_description
1 polymer ?
#
loop_
_entity_poly.entity_id
_entity_poly.type
_entity_poly.pdbx_seq_one_letter_code
_entity_poly.pdbx_strand_id
1 'polypeptide(L)'
;MKKVTKIQPKQNLPESRVKENLESIAMIRSDSINDLEVLTSDFKHMSLVVESVQRNYRALLAQNQLLKDTLLGVVENCECWQGNRCDRCLEILNILGGKNIELKPNAAKKYKTLLTQLRKLG
;
A
#
# COMPACT_ATOMS: atom_id res chain seq x y z
N MET A 1 50.99 -64.84 -15.24
CA MET A 1 50.79 -63.39 -14.98
C MET A 1 49.32 -63.07 -15.18
N LYS A 2 48.60 -62.68 -14.11
CA LYS A 2 47.16 -62.35 -14.20
C LYS A 2 47.02 -60.92 -14.73
N LYS A 3 46.34 -60.74 -15.86
CA LYS A 3 45.98 -59.41 -16.40
C LYS A 3 45.01 -58.75 -15.43
N VAL A 4 45.46 -57.71 -14.75
CA VAL A 4 44.61 -56.85 -13.93
C VAL A 4 43.96 -55.83 -14.87
N THR A 5 42.67 -56.04 -15.16
CA THR A 5 41.88 -55.10 -15.95
C THR A 5 41.64 -53.85 -15.11
N LYS A 6 42.19 -52.70 -15.54
CA LYS A 6 41.90 -51.39 -14.94
C LYS A 6 40.42 -51.08 -15.17
N ILE A 7 39.61 -51.22 -14.12
CA ILE A 7 38.23 -50.73 -14.10
C ILE A 7 38.31 -49.20 -14.16
N GLN A 8 37.93 -48.61 -15.28
CA GLN A 8 37.80 -47.16 -15.39
C GLN A 8 36.67 -46.69 -14.46
N PRO A 9 36.86 -45.60 -13.70
CA PRO A 9 35.83 -45.09 -12.80
C PRO A 9 34.65 -44.63 -13.66
N LYS A 10 33.49 -45.28 -13.51
CA LYS A 10 32.25 -44.86 -14.17
C LYS A 10 31.85 -43.50 -13.60
N GLN A 11 32.20 -42.42 -14.31
CA GLN A 11 31.89 -41.04 -13.93
C GLN A 11 30.42 -40.65 -14.09
N ASN A 12 29.48 -41.59 -14.23
CA ASN A 12 28.05 -41.31 -14.40
C ASN A 12 27.22 -42.46 -13.82
N LEU A 13 27.37 -42.72 -12.52
CA LEU A 13 26.49 -43.64 -11.82
C LEU A 13 25.11 -42.96 -11.64
N PRO A 14 24.00 -43.60 -12.04
CA PRO A 14 22.64 -43.09 -11.83
C PRO A 14 22.39 -42.60 -10.41
N GLU A 15 23.01 -43.23 -9.42
CA GLU A 15 22.98 -42.90 -8.00
C GLU A 15 23.55 -41.51 -7.70
N SER A 16 24.62 -41.10 -8.38
CA SER A 16 25.21 -39.75 -8.21
C SER A 16 24.23 -38.68 -8.67
N ARG A 17 23.59 -38.92 -9.83
CA ARG A 17 22.60 -38.00 -10.40
C ARG A 17 21.34 -37.92 -9.54
N VAL A 18 20.90 -39.04 -8.97
CA VAL A 18 19.79 -39.05 -8.00
C VAL A 18 20.15 -38.26 -6.74
N LYS A 19 21.37 -38.42 -6.23
CA LYS A 19 21.85 -37.68 -5.06
C LYS A 19 21.89 -36.17 -5.30
N GLU A 20 22.46 -35.73 -6.42
CA GLU A 20 22.50 -34.31 -6.82
C GLU A 20 21.09 -33.72 -6.99
N ASN A 21 20.16 -34.49 -7.56
CA ASN A 21 18.76 -34.06 -7.69
C ASN A 21 18.10 -33.92 -6.31
N LEU A 22 18.33 -34.85 -5.38
CA LEU A 22 17.77 -34.79 -4.03
C LEU A 22 18.33 -33.61 -3.24
N GLU A 23 19.63 -33.34 -3.36
CA GLU A 23 20.28 -32.16 -2.77
C GLU A 23 19.72 -30.86 -3.36
N SER A 24 19.53 -30.80 -4.68
CA SER A 24 18.91 -29.66 -5.36
C SER A 24 17.47 -29.43 -4.90
N ILE A 25 16.67 -30.50 -4.75
CA ILE A 25 15.30 -30.41 -4.22
C ILE A 25 15.30 -29.90 -2.77
N ALA A 26 16.26 -30.34 -1.95
CA ALA A 26 16.39 -29.88 -0.58
C ALA A 26 16.74 -28.39 -0.51
N MET A 27 17.66 -27.91 -1.35
CA MET A 27 17.98 -26.49 -1.45
C MET A 27 16.78 -25.67 -1.92
N ILE A 28 16.11 -26.08 -3.00
CA ILE A 28 14.90 -25.40 -3.50
C ILE A 28 13.83 -25.31 -2.42
N ARG A 29 13.62 -26.38 -1.65
CA ARG A 29 12.67 -26.39 -0.53
C ARG A 29 13.08 -25.38 0.54
N SER A 30 14.35 -25.35 0.93
CA SER A 30 14.86 -24.41 1.93
C SER A 30 14.67 -22.96 1.50
N ASP A 31 15.07 -22.65 0.26
CA ASP A 31 14.94 -21.30 -0.32
C ASP A 31 13.47 -20.89 -0.40
N SER A 32 12.60 -21.80 -0.87
CA SER A 32 11.17 -21.53 -0.95
C SER A 32 10.54 -21.26 0.43
N ILE A 33 10.98 -21.95 1.48
CA ILE A 33 10.51 -21.69 2.86
C ILE A 33 10.95 -20.30 3.31
N ASN A 34 12.22 -19.96 3.09
CA ASN A 34 12.74 -18.64 3.43
C ASN A 34 11.99 -17.52 2.67
N ASP A 35 11.73 -17.70 1.39
CA ASP A 35 10.96 -16.72 0.58
C ASP A 35 9.52 -16.55 1.12
N LEU A 36 8.87 -17.63 1.56
CA LEU A 36 7.55 -17.57 2.17
C LEU A 36 7.57 -16.84 3.54
N GLU A 37 8.63 -17.02 4.32
CA GLU A 37 8.81 -16.30 5.59
C GLU A 37 9.01 -14.80 5.36
N VAL A 38 9.85 -14.43 4.39
CA VAL A 38 10.07 -13.03 3.98
C VAL A 38 8.75 -12.42 3.49
N LEU A 39 8.03 -13.11 2.61
CA LEU A 39 6.75 -12.64 2.10
C LEU A 39 5.71 -12.46 3.22
N THR A 40 5.71 -13.35 4.21
CA THR A 40 4.84 -13.21 5.39
C THR A 40 5.20 -11.98 6.22
N SER A 41 6.50 -11.69 6.37
CA SER A 41 6.97 -10.48 7.03
C SER A 41 6.53 -9.22 6.28
N ASP A 42 6.66 -9.22 4.95
CA ASP A 42 6.25 -8.10 4.10
C ASP A 42 4.75 -7.83 4.19
N PHE A 43 3.92 -8.89 4.20
CA PHE A 43 2.48 -8.72 4.40
C PHE A 43 2.14 -8.09 5.76
N LYS A 44 2.81 -8.52 6.84
CA LYS A 44 2.64 -7.90 8.17
C LYS A 44 3.02 -6.42 8.14
N HIS A 45 4.15 -6.10 7.51
CA HIS A 45 4.60 -4.72 7.38
C HIS A 45 3.59 -3.87 6.58
N MET A 46 3.09 -4.39 5.44
CA MET A 46 2.05 -3.71 4.66
C MET A 46 0.78 -3.46 5.48
N SER A 47 0.34 -4.42 6.30
CA SER A 47 -0.81 -4.23 7.20
C SER A 47 -0.59 -3.06 8.17
N LEU A 48 0.59 -2.98 8.79
CA LEU A 48 0.93 -1.88 9.70
C LEU A 48 0.94 -0.51 8.99
N VAL A 49 1.46 -0.46 7.76
CA VAL A 49 1.45 0.75 6.95
C VAL A 49 0.02 1.19 6.63
N VAL A 50 -0.85 0.25 6.22
CA VAL A 50 -2.26 0.54 5.95
C VAL A 50 -2.97 1.08 7.19
N GLU A 51 -2.76 0.47 8.36
CA GLU A 51 -3.33 0.95 9.62
C GLU A 51 -2.84 2.36 9.99
N SER A 52 -1.55 2.65 9.77
CA SER A 52 -0.98 3.98 9.97
C SER A 52 -1.65 5.02 9.06
N VAL A 53 -1.76 4.73 7.76
CA VAL A 53 -2.42 5.61 6.79
C VAL A 53 -3.89 5.85 7.16
N GLN A 54 -4.61 4.80 7.56
CA GLN A 54 -6.01 4.92 7.98
C GLN A 54 -6.17 5.82 9.21
N ARG A 55 -5.30 5.66 10.23
CA ARG A 55 -5.31 6.50 11.42
C ARG A 55 -5.03 7.96 11.08
N ASN A 56 -3.99 8.21 10.28
CA ASN A 56 -3.62 9.57 9.86
C ASN A 56 -4.73 10.23 9.04
N TYR A 57 -5.35 9.48 8.13
CA TYR A 57 -6.47 9.99 7.33
C TYR A 57 -7.69 10.34 8.20
N ARG A 58 -8.03 9.51 9.19
CA ARG A 58 -9.11 9.82 10.15
C ARG A 58 -8.79 11.07 10.97
N ALA A 59 -7.56 11.22 11.45
CA ALA A 59 -7.13 12.40 12.19
C ALA A 59 -7.22 13.67 11.33
N LEU A 60 -6.77 13.60 10.07
CA LEU A 60 -6.88 14.69 9.12
C LEU A 60 -8.34 15.09 8.86
N LEU A 61 -9.23 14.11 8.68
CA LEU A 61 -10.66 14.39 8.52
C LEU A 61 -11.26 15.07 9.74
N ALA A 62 -10.90 14.63 10.95
CA ALA A 62 -11.36 15.25 12.19
C ALA A 62 -10.87 16.70 12.32
N GLN A 63 -9.59 16.97 12.03
CA GLN A 63 -9.04 18.33 12.02
C GLN A 63 -9.70 19.21 10.94
N ASN A 64 -9.96 18.64 9.76
CA ASN A 64 -10.65 19.36 8.70
C ASN A 64 -12.07 19.74 9.11
N GLN A 65 -12.79 18.83 9.78
CA GLN A 65 -14.12 19.10 10.31
C GLN A 65 -14.07 20.19 11.39
N LEU A 66 -13.16 20.08 12.35
CA LEU A 66 -12.97 21.09 13.39
C LEU A 66 -12.70 22.48 12.80
N LEU A 67 -11.84 22.57 11.77
CA LEU A 67 -11.56 23.82 11.08
C LEU A 67 -12.80 24.39 10.40
N LYS A 68 -13.59 23.56 9.73
CA LYS A 68 -14.85 23.99 9.10
C LYS A 68 -15.83 24.53 10.15
N ASP A 69 -16.01 23.81 11.25
CA ASP A 69 -16.91 24.21 12.33
C ASP A 69 -16.43 25.53 12.97
N THR A 70 -15.12 25.68 13.16
CA THR A 70 -14.52 26.93 13.66
C THR A 70 -14.79 28.10 12.71
N LEU A 71 -14.58 27.89 11.41
CA LEU A 71 -14.81 28.93 10.39
C LEU A 71 -16.30 29.31 10.30
N LEU A 72 -17.21 28.33 10.41
CA LEU A 72 -18.64 28.59 10.50
C LEU A 72 -18.97 29.40 11.75
N GLY A 73 -18.43 29.03 12.91
CA GLY A 73 -18.60 29.76 14.15
C GLY A 73 -18.10 31.22 14.05
N VAL A 74 -16.99 31.47 13.34
CA VAL A 74 -16.53 32.84 13.06
C VAL A 74 -17.53 33.63 12.22
N VAL A 75 -18.16 33.00 11.22
CA VAL A 75 -19.19 33.64 10.39
C VAL A 75 -20.47 33.90 11.18
N GLU A 76 -20.86 32.98 12.06
CA GLU A 76 -22.04 33.10 12.91
C GLU A 76 -21.89 34.23 13.94
N ASN A 77 -20.71 34.36 14.54
CA ASN A 77 -20.41 35.39 15.53
C ASN A 77 -19.97 36.73 14.91
N CYS A 78 -19.91 36.83 13.59
CA CYS A 78 -19.69 38.10 12.91
C CYS A 78 -20.91 39.00 13.04
N GLU A 79 -20.68 40.26 13.44
CA GLU A 79 -21.72 41.31 13.54
C GLU A 79 -22.29 41.76 12.17
N CYS A 80 -21.81 41.14 11.08
CA CYS A 80 -22.31 41.39 9.74
C CYS A 80 -23.71 40.77 9.53
N TRP A 81 -24.63 41.55 8.96
CA TRP A 81 -26.05 41.20 8.89
C TRP A 81 -26.31 39.96 8.02
N GLN A 82 -27.27 39.14 8.44
CA GLN A 82 -27.68 37.96 7.68
C GLN A 82 -28.34 38.42 6.37
N GLY A 83 -27.78 38.03 5.22
CA GLY A 83 -28.18 38.53 3.90
C GLY A 83 -27.32 39.65 3.31
N ASN A 84 -26.48 40.31 4.14
CA ASN A 84 -25.43 41.23 3.71
C ASN A 84 -24.15 40.95 4.52
N ARG A 85 -23.62 39.74 4.37
CA ARG A 85 -22.39 39.32 5.04
C ARG A 85 -21.21 40.13 4.49
N CYS A 86 -20.25 40.47 5.33
CA CYS A 86 -19.04 41.16 4.88
C CYS A 86 -18.21 40.26 3.95
N ASP A 87 -17.35 40.87 3.15
CA ASP A 87 -16.53 40.18 2.14
C ASP A 87 -15.75 38.98 2.71
N ARG A 88 -15.20 39.12 3.93
CA ARG A 88 -14.48 38.04 4.62
C ARG A 88 -15.38 36.85 4.96
N CYS A 89 -16.61 37.09 5.41
CA CYS A 89 -17.56 36.01 5.69
C CYS A 89 -18.05 35.35 4.40
N LEU A 90 -18.25 36.13 3.34
CA LEU A 90 -18.58 35.59 2.02
C LEU A 90 -17.44 34.72 1.46
N GLU A 91 -16.19 35.13 1.62
CA GLU A 91 -15.01 34.36 1.21
C GLU A 91 -14.94 33.03 1.97
N ILE A 92 -15.08 33.05 3.30
CA ILE A 92 -15.11 31.84 4.12
C ILE A 92 -16.24 30.89 3.67
N LEU A 93 -17.46 31.41 3.48
CA LEU A 93 -18.60 30.61 3.01
C LEU A 93 -18.37 30.03 1.61
N ASN A 94 -17.71 30.77 0.71
CA ASN A 94 -17.35 30.29 -0.62
C ASN A 94 -16.29 29.18 -0.57
N ILE A 95 -15.29 29.28 0.32
CA ILE A 95 -14.28 28.24 0.56
C ILE A 95 -14.97 26.98 1.12
N LEU A 96 -15.82 27.12 2.13
CA LEU A 96 -16.55 26.00 2.75
C LEU A 96 -17.55 25.34 1.79
N GLY A 97 -18.25 26.15 0.97
CA GLY A 97 -19.17 25.70 -0.07
C GLY A 97 -18.49 25.13 -1.32
N GLY A 98 -17.15 25.12 -1.36
CA GLY A 98 -16.38 24.52 -2.45
C GLY A 98 -16.44 25.28 -3.78
N LYS A 99 -16.77 26.59 -3.76
CA LYS A 99 -16.82 27.43 -4.97
C LYS A 99 -15.44 27.82 -5.51
N ASN A 100 -14.38 27.78 -4.68
CA ASN A 100 -12.99 28.03 -5.08
C ASN A 100 -12.19 26.75 -5.39
N ILE A 101 -12.84 25.69 -5.85
CA ILE A 101 -12.14 24.45 -6.20
C ILE A 101 -11.82 24.44 -7.71
N GLU A 102 -10.93 25.34 -8.13
CA GLU A 102 -10.11 25.08 -9.33
C GLU A 102 -9.03 24.00 -9.05
N LEU A 103 -8.90 23.54 -7.80
CA LEU A 103 -8.00 22.48 -7.37
C LEU A 103 -8.74 21.21 -6.92
N LYS A 104 -9.57 20.64 -7.81
CA LYS A 104 -9.88 19.20 -7.76
C LYS A 104 -9.28 18.55 -8.99
N PRO A 105 -7.97 18.25 -9.02
CA PRO A 105 -7.46 17.26 -9.93
C PRO A 105 -7.90 15.89 -9.40
N ASN A 106 -9.19 15.56 -9.57
CA ASN A 106 -9.70 14.20 -9.69
C ASN A 106 -9.19 13.18 -8.65
N ALA A 107 -8.84 13.56 -7.41
CA ALA A 107 -8.26 12.62 -6.45
C ALA A 107 -9.22 11.45 -6.14
N ALA A 108 -10.52 11.75 -6.01
CA ALA A 108 -11.56 10.74 -5.88
C ALA A 108 -11.71 9.87 -7.15
N LYS A 109 -11.56 10.45 -8.35
CA LYS A 109 -11.63 9.69 -9.61
C LYS A 109 -10.38 8.83 -9.80
N LYS A 110 -9.18 9.34 -9.52
CA LYS A 110 -7.90 8.60 -9.51
C LYS A 110 -7.94 7.46 -8.50
N TYR A 111 -8.44 7.71 -7.28
CA TYR A 111 -8.62 6.68 -6.27
C TYR A 111 -9.63 5.60 -6.72
N LYS A 112 -10.77 6.01 -7.29
CA LYS A 112 -11.76 5.08 -7.85
C LYS A 112 -11.20 4.28 -9.03
N THR A 113 -10.40 4.90 -9.89
CA THR A 113 -9.70 4.23 -11.01
C THR A 113 -8.67 3.22 -10.51
N LEU A 114 -7.86 3.58 -9.51
CA LEU A 114 -6.89 2.68 -8.87
C LEU A 114 -7.57 1.48 -8.21
N LEU A 115 -8.65 1.70 -7.44
CA LEU A 115 -9.45 0.61 -6.87
C LEU A 115 -10.04 -0.30 -7.94
N THR A 116 -10.46 0.26 -9.08
CA THR A 116 -11.00 -0.53 -10.20
C THR A 116 -9.92 -1.33 -10.90
N GLN A 117 -8.70 -0.80 -11.02
CA GLN A 117 -7.56 -1.53 -11.57
C GLN A 117 -7.11 -2.67 -10.66
N LEU A 118 -7.02 -2.41 -9.35
CA LEU A 118 -6.66 -3.44 -8.36
C LEU A 118 -7.67 -4.59 -8.31
N ARG A 119 -8.98 -4.30 -8.44
CA ARG A 119 -10.03 -5.33 -8.52
C ARG A 119 -10.03 -6.17 -9.80
N LYS A 120 -9.32 -5.76 -10.85
CA LYS A 120 -9.18 -6.54 -12.09
C LYS A 120 -7.96 -7.48 -12.07
N LEU A 121 -7.08 -7.32 -11.09
CA LEU A 121 -5.85 -8.09 -10.94
C LEU A 121 -6.00 -9.27 -9.96
N GLY A 122 -7.11 -9.35 -9.23
CA GLY A 122 -7.53 -10.51 -8.45
C GLY A 122 -8.75 -11.16 -9.09
#